data_AF-A0A2K3KWX6-F1
#
_entry.id   AF-A0A2K3KWX6-F1
#
_cell.length_a   1.000
_cell.length_b   1.000
_cell.length_c   1.000
_cell.angle_alpha   90.00
_cell.angle_beta   90.00
_cell.angle_gamma   90.00
#
_symmetry.space_group_name_H-M   'P 1'
#
loop_
_entity.id
_entity.type
_entity.pdbx_description
1 polymer ?
#
loop_
_entity_poly.entity_id
_entity_poly.type
_entity_poly.pdbx_seq_one_letter_code
_entity_poly.pdbx_strand_id
1 'polypeptide(L)' 'EIAADEDNVRKVSQYLTDVVLPKFVQDLCTLEVSPMDGQTLTEALHAHGINVRYIGKVIDCVSWLTCFK' A
#
# COMPACT_ATOMS: atom_id res chain seq x y z
N GLU A 1 -14.75 19.73 18.06
CA GLU A 1 -13.37 19.60 17.56
C GLU A 1 -12.92 18.14 17.56
N ILE A 2 -12.79 17.48 18.71
CA ILE A 2 -12.32 16.07 18.82
C ILE A 2 -13.07 15.09 17.88
N ALA A 3 -14.40 15.15 17.83
CA ALA A 3 -15.19 14.23 16.99
C ALA A 3 -14.99 14.43 15.47
N ALA A 4 -14.67 15.65 15.03
CA ALA A 4 -14.38 15.92 13.62
C ALA A 4 -12.99 15.39 13.24
N ASP A 5 -12.03 15.52 14.16
CA ASP A 5 -10.68 14.97 13.96
C ASP A 5 -10.68 13.45 13.93
N GLU A 6 -11.47 12.79 14.79
CA GLU A 6 -11.66 11.34 14.75
C GLU A 6 -12.23 10.85 13.41
N ASP A 7 -13.23 11.56 12.87
CA ASP A 7 -13.85 11.21 11.59
C ASP A 7 -12.86 11.40 10.43
N ASN A 8 -12.04 12.45 10.47
CA ASN A 8 -10.98 12.68 9.50
C ASN A 8 -9.93 11.55 9.53
N VAL A 9 -9.50 11.10 10.71
CA VAL A 9 -8.55 9.98 10.85
C VAL A 9 -9.13 8.68 10.29
N ARG A 10 -10.43 8.42 10.50
CA ARG A 10 -11.11 7.24 9.93
C ARG A 10 -11.16 7.30 8.41
N LYS A 11 -11.56 8.44 7.84
CA LYS A 11 -11.61 8.67 6.39
C LYS A 11 -10.25 8.51 5.72
N VAL A 12 -9.20 9.08 6.31
CA VAL A 12 -7.82 8.94 5.80
C VAL A 12 -7.36 7.49 5.89
N SER A 13 -7.67 6.79 6.99
CA SER A 13 -7.31 5.38 7.15
C SER A 13 -8.00 4.50 6.09
N GLN A 14 -9.28 4.76 5.79
CA GLN A 14 -10.02 4.07 4.72
C GLN A 14 -9.44 4.40 3.34
N TYR A 15 -9.13 5.67 3.07
CA TYR A 15 -8.52 6.07 1.81
C TYR A 15 -7.16 5.37 1.57
N LEU A 16 -6.35 5.21 2.62
CA LEU A 16 -5.09 4.47 2.54
C LEU A 16 -5.32 3.01 2.11
N THR A 17 -6.33 2.34 2.68
CA THR A 17 -6.60 0.92 2.39
C THR A 17 -7.29 0.68 1.07
N ASP A 18 -8.16 1.60 0.65
CA ASP A 18 -9.09 1.37 -0.46
C ASP A 18 -8.60 2.01 -1.76
N VAL A 19 -7.70 2.99 -1.67
CA VAL A 19 -7.20 3.74 -2.83
C VAL A 19 -5.68 3.62 -2.94
N VAL A 20 -4.95 4.02 -1.90
CA VAL A 20 -3.48 4.12 -1.97
C VAL A 20 -2.83 2.73 -2.10
N LEU A 21 -3.26 1.78 -1.28
CA LEU A 21 -2.73 0.41 -1.31
C LEU A 21 -2.96 -0.31 -2.65
N PRO A 22 -4.18 -0.36 -3.20
CA PRO A 22 -4.42 -0.96 -4.51
C PRO A 22 -3.63 -0.26 -5.64
N LYS A 23 -3.48 1.07 -5.57
CA LYS A 23 -2.67 1.81 -6.53
C LYS A 23 -1.20 1.40 -6.46
N PHE A 24 -0.62 1.32 -5.26
CA PHE A 24 0.75 0.85 -5.09
C PHE A 24 0.96 -0.59 -5.61
N VAL A 25 0.00 -1.48 -5.36
CA VAL A 25 0.03 -2.85 -5.93
C VAL A 25 0.02 -2.80 -7.46
N GLN A 26 -0.76 -1.90 -8.06
CA GLN A 26 -0.79 -1.71 -9.51
C GLN A 26 0.55 -1.20 -10.04
N ASP A 27 1.19 -0.24 -9.35
CA ASP A 27 2.51 0.31 -9.72
C ASP A 27 3.61 -0.77 -9.65
N LEU A 28 3.48 -1.73 -8.71
CA LEU A 28 4.34 -2.93 -8.66
C LEU A 28 4.08 -3.86 -9.87
N CYS A 29 2.82 -4.04 -10.26
CA CYS A 29 2.45 -4.89 -11.40
C CYS A 29 2.82 -4.30 -12.77
N THR A 30 2.84 -2.97 -12.90
CA THR A 30 3.26 -2.26 -14.13
C THR A 30 4.78 -2.13 -14.25
N LEU A 31 5.54 -2.64 -13.27
CA LEU A 31 7.00 -2.51 -13.16
C LEU A 31 7.47 -1.04 -13.08
N GLU A 32 6.60 -0.12 -12.70
CA GLU A 32 6.99 1.26 -12.37
C GLU A 32 7.81 1.30 -11.08
N VAL A 33 7.48 0.40 -10.15
CA VAL A 33 8.23 0.16 -8.92
C VAL A 33 8.59 -1.32 -8.87
N SER A 34 9.87 -1.67 -8.98
CA SER A 34 10.34 -3.06 -8.95
C SER A 34 11.41 -3.24 -7.88
N PRO A 35 11.02 -3.48 -6.61
CA PRO A 35 11.97 -3.71 -5.55
C PRO A 35 12.63 -5.08 -5.71
N MET A 36 13.96 -5.10 -5.69
CA MET A 36 14.75 -6.33 -5.86
C MET A 36 14.95 -7.10 -4.55
N ASP A 37 14.78 -6.43 -3.41
CA ASP A 37 14.92 -6.99 -2.08
C ASP A 37 13.93 -6.36 -1.09
N GLY A 38 13.86 -6.92 0.12
CA GLY A 38 12.97 -6.43 1.17
C GLY A 38 13.27 -5.01 1.64
N GLN A 39 14.53 -4.56 1.51
CA GLN A 39 14.92 -3.20 1.86
C GLN A 39 14.33 -2.20 0.87
N THR A 40 14.54 -2.42 -0.43
CA THR A 40 14.01 -1.58 -1.51
C THR A 40 12.48 -1.56 -1.48
N LEU A 41 11.83 -2.69 -1.15
CA LEU A 41 10.38 -2.74 -0.96
C LEU A 41 9.92 -1.85 0.21
N THR A 42 10.65 -1.88 1.32
CA THR A 42 10.38 -1.05 2.50
C THR A 42 10.56 0.44 2.19
N GLU A 43 11.62 0.79 1.46
CA GLU A 43 11.87 2.16 0.99
C GLU A 43 10.79 2.64 0.02
N ALA A 44 10.35 1.78 -0.90
CA ALA A 44 9.26 2.08 -1.83
C ALA A 44 7.93 2.33 -1.10
N LEU A 45 7.61 1.54 -0.07
CA LEU A 45 6.43 1.76 0.78
C LEU A 45 6.50 3.11 1.49
N HIS A 46 7.65 3.44 2.08
CA HIS A 46 7.85 4.74 2.73
C HIS A 46 7.77 5.92 1.76
N ALA A 47 8.32 5.79 0.55
CA ALA A 47 8.24 6.82 -0.49
C ALA A 47 6.79 7.12 -0.91
N HIS A 48 5.92 6.12 -0.86
CA HIS A 48 4.48 6.27 -1.13
C HIS A 48 3.66 6.64 0.12
N GLY A 49 4.29 6.88 1.26
CA GLY A 49 3.62 7.21 2.52
C GLY A 49 2.84 6.04 3.13
N ILE A 50 3.15 4.81 2.72
CA ILE A 50 2.49 3.59 3.20
C ILE A 50 3.27 3.06 4.40
N ASN A 51 2.56 2.82 5.50
CA ASN A 51 3.16 2.20 6.67
C ASN A 51 3.56 0.75 6.36
N VAL A 52 4.78 0.35 6.76
CA VAL A 52 5.33 -0.99 6.53
C VAL A 52 4.47 -2.11 7.12
N ARG A 53 3.61 -1.82 8.11
CA ARG A 53 2.60 -2.78 8.61
C ARG A 53 1.73 -3.38 7.49
N TYR A 54 1.51 -2.65 6.41
CA TYR A 54 0.68 -3.09 5.30
C TYR A 54 1.42 -3.98 4.29
N ILE A 55 2.72 -4.23 4.48
CA ILE A 55 3.53 -5.04 3.55
C ILE A 55 2.94 -6.44 3.33
N GLY A 56 2.40 -7.09 4.36
CA GLY A 56 1.76 -8.41 4.23
C GLY A 56 0.55 -8.36 3.30
N LYS A 57 -0.29 -7.33 3.42
CA LYS A 57 -1.46 -7.14 2.56
C LYS A 57 -1.05 -6.88 1.10
N VAL A 58 0.03 -6.12 0.89
CA VAL A 58 0.59 -5.90 -0.46
C VAL A 58 1.09 -7.22 -1.06
N ILE A 59 1.85 -8.00 -0.30
CA ILE A 59 2.36 -9.31 -0.74
C ILE A 59 1.21 -10.26 -1.09
N ASP A 60 0.18 -10.32 -0.25
CA ASP A 60 -1.00 -11.12 -0.53
C ASP A 60 -1.63 -10.67 -1.86
N CYS A 61 -1.90 -9.39 -2.05
CA CYS A 61 -2.48 -8.88 -3.29
C CYS A 61 -1.61 -9.20 -4.53
N VAL A 62 -0.29 -9.01 -4.44
CA VAL A 62 0.63 -9.29 -5.55
C VAL A 62 0.70 -10.79 -5.86
N SER A 63 0.79 -11.64 -4.83
CA SER A 63 0.81 -13.11 -4.97
C SER A 63 -0.46 -13.63 -5.66
N TRP A 64 -1.62 -13.11 -5.24
CA TRP A 64 -2.90 -13.44 -5.88
C TRP A 64 -2.92 -13.00 -7.36
N LEU A 65 -2.39 -11.82 -7.67
CA LEU A 65 -2.34 -11.30 -9.04
C LEU A 65 -1.37 -12.07 -9.95
N THR A 66 -0.21 -12.51 -9.45
CA THR A 66 0.77 -13.28 -10.24
C THR A 66 0.37 -14.74 -10.41
N CYS A 67 -0.45 -15.30 -9.53
CA CYS A 67 -0.92 -16.68 -9.64
C CYS A 67 -2.10 -16.84 -10.63
N PHE A 68 -2.87 -15.77 -10.87
CA PHE A 68 -4.02 -15.76 -11.78
C PHE A 68 -3.78 -15.04 -13.12
N LYS A 69 -2.56 -14.58 -13.37
CA LYS A 69 -2.14 -13.93 -14.62
C LYS A 69 -1.10 -14.78 -15.33
#